data_AF-A0A852TTE3-F1
#
_entry.id   AF-A0A852TTE3-F1
#
_cell.length_a   1.000
_cell.length_b   1.000
_cell.length_c   1.000
_cell.angle_alpha   90.00
_cell.angle_beta   90.00
_cell.angle_gamma   90.00
#
_symmetry.space_group_name_H-M   'P 1'
#
loop_
_entity.id
_entity.type
_entity.pdbx_description
1 polymer ?
#
loop_
_entity_poly.entity_id
_entity_poly.type
_entity_poly.pdbx_seq_one_letter_code
_entity_poly.pdbx_strand_id
1 'polypeptide(L)'
;MPEYTWELVDSETGEKIDIPERTSMTMPDLSGKRGDLAVTMLQDAGYAGTTSELRFANIDPSEDGSVWMRANWVVVEQSVPAGEEIEVDADITLGVVRPLL
;
A
#
# COMPACT_ATOMS: atom_id res chain seq x y z
N MET A 1 6.65 25.96 28.01
CA MET A 1 7.63 24.95 27.55
C MET A 1 8.15 25.44 26.22
N PRO A 2 9.46 25.49 25.95
CA PRO A 2 9.94 25.86 24.63
C PRO A 2 9.54 24.80 23.60
N GLU A 3 9.12 25.24 22.42
CA GLU A 3 8.92 24.38 21.26
C GLU A 3 10.28 24.19 20.57
N TYR A 4 10.63 22.95 20.30
CA TYR A 4 11.86 22.60 19.57
C TYR A 4 11.49 22.15 18.17
N THR A 5 12.02 22.85 17.17
CA THR A 5 11.89 22.46 15.75
C THR A 5 13.22 21.87 15.30
N TRP A 6 13.19 20.66 14.75
CA TRP A 6 14.34 19.99 14.16
C TRP A 6 14.34 20.21 12.64
N GLU A 7 15.51 20.54 12.07
CA GLU A 7 15.71 20.73 10.63
C GLU A 7 16.86 19.83 10.18
N LEU A 8 16.67 19.12 9.05
CA LEU A 8 17.72 18.28 8.48
C LEU A 8 18.66 19.13 7.63
N VAL A 9 19.96 19.06 7.95
CA VAL A 9 21.01 19.79 7.26
C VAL A 9 22.14 18.85 6.87
N ASP A 10 22.75 19.12 5.73
CA ASP A 10 23.94 18.43 5.27
C ASP A 10 25.11 18.71 6.21
N SER A 11 25.81 17.66 6.63
CA SER A 11 26.84 17.77 7.67
C SER A 11 28.10 18.50 7.22
N GLU A 12 28.35 18.58 5.91
CA GLU A 12 29.56 19.20 5.36
C GLU A 12 29.34 20.68 5.01
N THR A 13 28.14 21.01 4.53
CA THR A 13 27.80 22.34 4.02
C THR A 13 26.88 23.12 4.94
N GLY A 14 26.16 22.43 5.84
CA GLY A 14 25.10 23.03 6.67
C GLY A 14 23.87 23.46 5.89
N GLU A 15 23.77 23.09 4.61
CA GLU A 15 22.62 23.40 3.76
C GLU A 15 21.41 22.54 4.17
N LYS A 16 20.20 23.11 4.09
CA LYS A 16 18.98 22.36 4.32
C LYS A 16 18.85 21.25 3.28
N ILE A 17 18.64 20.02 3.75
CA ILE A 17 18.36 18.90 2.85
C ILE A 17 16.87 18.91 2.54
N ASP A 18 16.52 19.24 1.30
CA ASP A 18 15.19 18.99 0.76
C ASP A 18 15.08 17.50 0.43
N ILE A 19 14.32 16.75 1.23
CA ILE A 19 14.05 15.34 0.94
C ILE A 19 12.90 15.35 -0.06
N PRO A 20 13.09 14.88 -1.31
CA PRO A 20 11.99 14.80 -2.25
C PRO A 20 10.95 13.83 -1.70
N GLU A 21 9.77 14.35 -1.35
CA GLU A 21 8.63 13.51 -1.01
C GLU A 21 8.31 12.68 -2.26
N ARG A 22 8.44 11.34 -2.18
CA ARG A 22 8.01 10.48 -3.28
C ARG A 22 6.49 10.59 -3.36
N THR A 23 6.01 11.29 -4.36
CA THR A 23 4.58 11.49 -4.61
C THR A 23 3.99 10.40 -5.49
N SER A 24 4.82 9.65 -6.23
CA SER A 24 4.38 8.54 -7.07
C SER A 24 5.14 7.23 -6.82
N MET A 25 4.46 6.12 -7.14
CA MET A 25 5.00 4.77 -7.14
C MET A 25 4.47 3.98 -8.34
N THR A 26 5.16 2.89 -8.68
CA THR A 26 4.66 1.92 -9.66
C THR A 26 3.86 0.84 -8.95
N MET A 27 2.64 0.60 -9.39
CA MET A 27 1.75 -0.42 -8.84
C MET A 27 2.37 -1.82 -9.02
N PRO A 28 2.66 -2.55 -7.93
CA PRO A 28 3.18 -3.92 -8.03
C PRO A 28 2.11 -4.89 -8.56
N ASP A 29 2.56 -6.03 -9.08
CA ASP A 29 1.68 -7.17 -9.35
C ASP A 29 1.40 -7.93 -8.05
N LEU A 30 0.16 -7.84 -7.59
CA LEU A 30 -0.32 -8.44 -6.34
C LEU A 30 -1.11 -9.73 -6.60
N SER A 31 -1.34 -10.08 -7.86
CA SER A 31 -2.14 -11.22 -8.26
C SER A 31 -1.57 -12.53 -7.70
N GLY A 32 -2.42 -13.34 -7.08
CA GLY A 32 -2.05 -14.60 -6.44
C GLY A 32 -1.28 -14.46 -5.12
N LYS A 33 -1.05 -13.23 -4.62
CA LYS A 33 -0.44 -13.01 -3.31
C LYS A 33 -1.48 -13.06 -2.20
N ARG A 34 -1.04 -13.44 -1.01
CA ARG A 34 -1.86 -13.32 0.20
C ARG A 34 -2.02 -11.86 0.58
N GLY A 35 -3.12 -11.50 1.22
CA GLY A 35 -3.42 -10.09 1.52
C GLY A 35 -2.41 -9.39 2.44
N ASP A 36 -1.73 -10.12 3.33
CA ASP A 36 -0.62 -9.61 4.14
C ASP A 36 0.63 -9.33 3.30
N LEU A 37 1.03 -10.28 2.47
CA LEU A 37 2.16 -10.11 1.53
C LEU A 37 1.88 -8.99 0.53
N ALA A 38 0.64 -8.84 0.07
CA ALA A 38 0.25 -7.78 -0.84
C ALA A 38 0.44 -6.38 -0.21
N VAL A 39 0.11 -6.24 1.08
CA VAL A 39 0.37 -4.99 1.83
C VAL A 39 1.86 -4.73 1.94
N THR A 40 2.67 -5.73 2.27
CA THR A 40 4.13 -5.58 2.33
C THR A 40 4.70 -5.16 0.98
N MET A 41 4.26 -5.76 -0.13
CA MET A 41 4.72 -5.40 -1.47
C MET A 41 4.34 -3.96 -1.85
N LEU A 42 3.16 -3.48 -1.44
CA LEU A 42 2.77 -2.07 -1.63
C LEU A 42 3.65 -1.12 -0.80
N GLN A 43 3.89 -1.43 0.47
CA GLN A 43 4.75 -0.64 1.35
C GLN A 43 6.19 -0.58 0.84
N ASP A 44 6.74 -1.71 0.38
CA ASP A 44 8.09 -1.78 -0.21
C ASP A 44 8.20 -0.96 -1.51
N ALA A 45 7.10 -0.85 -2.27
CA ALA A 45 7.04 -0.02 -3.47
C ALA A 45 6.91 1.49 -3.16
N GLY A 46 6.61 1.85 -1.91
CA GLY A 46 6.48 3.22 -1.44
C GLY A 46 5.05 3.69 -1.18
N TYR A 47 4.08 2.78 -1.11
CA TYR A 47 2.70 3.13 -0.78
C TYR A 47 2.61 3.70 0.64
N ALA A 48 2.02 4.87 0.75
CA ALA A 48 1.83 5.65 1.97
C ALA A 48 0.35 5.79 2.38
N GLY A 49 -0.59 5.27 1.58
CA GLY A 49 -2.02 5.32 1.89
C GLY A 49 -2.39 4.57 3.17
N THR A 50 -3.46 5.02 3.83
CA THR A 50 -3.91 4.39 5.08
C THR A 50 -4.82 3.19 4.84
N THR A 51 -5.30 2.58 5.93
CA THR A 51 -6.27 1.48 5.85
C THR A 51 -7.64 1.88 5.28
N SER A 52 -7.92 3.18 5.11
CA SER A 52 -9.18 3.65 4.50
C SER A 52 -9.09 3.68 2.97
N GLU A 53 -7.90 3.92 2.44
CA GLU A 53 -7.54 3.98 1.02
C GLU A 53 -7.25 2.59 0.46
N LEU A 54 -6.61 1.72 1.26
CA LEU A 54 -6.40 0.31 0.89
C LEU A 54 -7.54 -0.59 1.36
N ARG A 55 -8.37 -1.03 0.41
CA ARG A 55 -9.56 -1.86 0.64
C ARG A 55 -9.38 -3.27 0.12
N PHE A 56 -9.95 -4.22 0.86
CA PHE A 56 -10.05 -5.61 0.46
C PHE A 56 -11.51 -5.96 0.27
N ALA A 57 -11.91 -6.26 -0.96
CA ALA A 57 -13.25 -6.66 -1.32
C ALA A 57 -13.28 -8.17 -1.53
N ASN A 58 -14.09 -8.89 -0.77
CA ASN A 58 -14.39 -10.28 -1.11
C ASN A 58 -15.25 -10.28 -2.37
N ILE A 59 -14.77 -10.91 -3.44
CA ILE A 59 -15.48 -10.99 -4.72
C ILE A 59 -16.08 -12.37 -4.98
N ASP A 60 -15.91 -13.32 -4.05
CA ASP A 60 -16.55 -14.62 -4.12
C ASP A 60 -18.03 -14.51 -3.69
N PRO A 61 -18.99 -14.69 -4.60
CA PRO A 61 -20.41 -14.60 -4.28
C PRO A 61 -20.90 -15.78 -3.41
N SER A 62 -20.10 -16.83 -3.23
CA SER A 62 -20.45 -18.00 -2.43
C SER A 62 -20.03 -17.89 -0.95
N GLU A 63 -19.17 -16.92 -0.61
CA GLU A 63 -18.81 -16.61 0.77
C GLU A 63 -19.30 -15.19 1.14
N ASP A 64 -20.36 -15.11 1.95
CA ASP A 64 -20.79 -13.86 2.60
C ASP A 64 -19.88 -13.53 3.80
N GLY A 65 -18.59 -13.34 3.54
CA GLY A 65 -17.56 -13.12 4.55
C GLY A 65 -16.96 -11.72 4.49
N SER A 66 -16.89 -11.03 5.64
CA SER A 66 -16.03 -9.85 5.78
C SER A 66 -14.55 -10.26 5.76
N VAL A 67 -13.69 -9.48 5.10
CA VAL A 67 -12.24 -9.72 5.06
C VAL A 67 -11.58 -9.22 6.34
N TRP A 68 -11.65 -10.01 7.42
CA TRP A 68 -11.15 -9.62 8.74
C TRP A 68 -9.72 -10.13 9.05
N MET A 69 -9.29 -11.21 8.38
CA MET A 69 -7.92 -11.75 8.47
C MET A 69 -7.30 -11.86 7.08
N ARG A 70 -6.74 -10.77 6.56
CA ARG A 70 -6.20 -10.64 5.19
C ARG A 70 -5.24 -11.75 4.77
N ALA A 71 -4.45 -12.30 5.71
CA ALA A 71 -3.52 -13.42 5.45
C ALA A 71 -4.22 -14.72 5.01
N ASN A 72 -5.53 -14.87 5.28
CA ASN A 72 -6.34 -16.01 4.86
C ASN A 72 -6.97 -15.83 3.47
N TRP A 73 -6.69 -14.71 2.78
CA TRP A 73 -7.29 -14.37 1.50
C TRP A 73 -6.21 -14.18 0.44
N VAL A 74 -6.55 -14.51 -0.80
CA VAL A 74 -5.67 -14.38 -1.96
C VAL A 74 -6.23 -13.31 -2.88
N VAL A 75 -5.36 -12.41 -3.34
CA VAL A 75 -5.68 -11.38 -4.33
C VAL A 75 -5.85 -12.04 -5.69
N VAL A 76 -6.97 -11.76 -6.34
CA VAL A 76 -7.29 -12.23 -7.69
C VAL A 76 -7.52 -11.07 -8.65
N GLU A 77 -7.81 -9.88 -8.13
CA GLU A 77 -8.00 -8.67 -8.91
C GLU A 77 -7.44 -7.47 -8.13
N GLN A 78 -6.90 -6.49 -8.85
CA GLN A 78 -6.45 -5.21 -8.32
C GLN A 78 -7.07 -4.09 -9.15
N SER A 79 -7.62 -3.06 -8.50
CA SER A 79 -8.30 -1.95 -9.17
C SER A 79 -7.37 -1.14 -10.07
N VAL A 80 -6.09 -1.08 -9.71
CA VAL A 80 -5.02 -0.47 -10.50
C VAL A 80 -4.19 -1.59 -11.13
N PRO A 81 -4.06 -1.64 -12.47
CA PRO A 81 -3.20 -2.60 -13.17
C PRO A 81 -1.74 -2.57 -12.69
N ALA A 82 -1.09 -3.74 -12.71
CA ALA A 82 0.33 -3.82 -12.41
C ALA A 82 1.16 -3.04 -13.43
N GLY A 83 2.18 -2.32 -12.96
CA GLY A 83 3.05 -1.48 -13.77
C GLY A 83 2.54 -0.07 -14.02
N GLU A 84 1.32 0.27 -13.58
CA GLU A 84 0.79 1.63 -13.67
C GLU A 84 1.46 2.56 -12.64
N GLU A 85 1.69 3.81 -13.02
CA GLU A 85 2.17 4.84 -12.08
C GLU A 85 0.98 5.44 -11.33
N ILE A 86 1.03 5.44 -10.00
CA ILE A 86 -0.01 5.97 -9.12
C ILE A 86 0.58 6.86 -8.04
N GLU A 87 -0.27 7.72 -7.47
CA GLU A 87 0.06 8.48 -6.26
C GLU A 87 0.28 7.53 -5.08
N VAL A 88 1.21 7.88 -4.18
CA VAL A 88 1.57 7.01 -3.05
C VAL A 88 0.44 6.79 -2.06
N ASP A 89 -0.59 7.62 -2.05
CA ASP A 89 -1.78 7.55 -1.21
C ASP A 89 -3.06 7.22 -1.99
N ALA A 90 -2.94 6.73 -3.23
CA ALA A 90 -4.08 6.40 -4.07
C ALA A 90 -5.04 5.40 -3.40
N ASP A 91 -6.34 5.55 -3.67
CA ASP A 91 -7.36 4.57 -3.29
C ASP A 91 -7.17 3.27 -4.10
N ILE A 92 -6.82 2.19 -3.41
CA ILE A 92 -6.58 0.87 -4.02
C ILE A 92 -7.60 -0.12 -3.47
N THR A 93 -8.33 -0.79 -4.36
CA THR A 93 -9.19 -1.91 -3.99
C THR A 93 -8.62 -3.21 -4.54
N LEU A 94 -8.40 -4.17 -3.64
CA LEU A 94 -7.98 -5.53 -3.98
C LEU A 94 -9.17 -6.48 -3.88
N GLY A 95 -9.54 -7.08 -5.00
CA GLY A 95 -10.48 -8.18 -5.06
C GLY A 95 -9.81 -9.45 -4.55
N VAL A 96 -10.39 -10.07 -3.53
CA VAL A 96 -9.84 -11.26 -2.89
C VAL A 96 -10.85 -12.39 -2.80
N VAL A 97 -10.33 -13.61 -2.75
CA VAL A 97 -11.10 -14.84 -2.51
C VAL A 97 -10.41 -15.69 -1.46
N ARG A 98 -11.17 -16.55 -0.79
CA ARG A 98 -10.61 -17.49 0.16
C ARG A 98 -10.05 -18.70 -0.59
N PRO A 99 -8.76 -19.05 -0.42
CA PRO A 99 -8.21 -20.23 -1.06
C PRO A 99 -8.89 -21.47 -0.46
N LEU A 100 -9.36 -22.37 -1.33
CA LEU A 100 -9.83 -23.69 -0.93
C LEU A 100 -8.63 -24.46 -0.36
N LEU A 101 -8.74 -24.88 0.90
CA LEU A 101 -7.78 -25.76 1.58
C LEU A 101 -7.98 -27.22 1.17
#